data_AF-A0A941YC78-F1
#
_entry.id   AF-A0A941YC78-F1
#
_cell.length_a   1.000
_cell.length_b   1.000
_cell.length_c   1.000
_cell.angle_alpha   90.00
_cell.angle_beta   90.00
_cell.angle_gamma   90.00
#
_symmetry.space_group_name_H-M   'P 1'
#
loop_
_entity.id
_entity.type
_entity.pdbx_description
1 polymer ?
#
loop_
_entity_poly.entity_id
_entity_poly.type
_entity_poly.pdbx_seq_one_letter_code
_entity_poly.pdbx_strand_id
1 'polypeptide(L)'
;MSELKNALLDSWDRQNAILTNVVNLIEPDWLGFKIADGELSIVNHLGHIHQVRSFFLSNIAPNHMDGIEKVAADGWSPSTDIDKIKEQLPISARQIRTAMNELLDEGKPVGFYDHPVLYLQHMMWHEGWHVGAIMAALRLNGHDMPEEWEEPNIWAHWRTES
;
A
#
# COMPACT_ATOMS: atom_id res chain seq x y z
N MET A 1 -8.12 -23.78 -7.00
CA MET A 1 -7.53 -22.44 -7.20
C MET A 1 -6.26 -22.63 -8.02
N SER A 2 -6.07 -21.88 -9.12
CA SER A 2 -4.89 -22.07 -9.97
C SER A 2 -3.61 -21.58 -9.27
N GLU A 3 -2.48 -22.18 -9.60
CA GLU A 3 -1.16 -21.77 -9.10
C GLU A 3 -0.92 -20.27 -9.36
N LEU A 4 -1.24 -19.79 -10.58
CA LEU A 4 -1.09 -18.39 -10.97
C LEU A 4 -1.92 -17.45 -10.10
N LYS A 5 -3.17 -17.82 -9.77
CA LYS A 5 -4.01 -17.02 -8.87
C LYS A 5 -3.38 -16.93 -7.48
N ASN A 6 -2.86 -18.04 -6.97
CA ASN A 6 -2.19 -18.03 -5.67
C ASN A 6 -0.94 -17.15 -5.69
N ALA A 7 -0.14 -17.20 -6.76
CA ALA A 7 1.04 -16.35 -6.92
C ALA A 7 0.70 -14.85 -6.98
N LEU A 8 -0.41 -14.48 -7.66
CA LEU A 8 -0.89 -13.09 -7.70
C LEU A 8 -1.37 -12.60 -6.32
N LEU A 9 -2.06 -13.44 -5.56
CA LEU A 9 -2.50 -13.08 -4.22
C LEU A 9 -1.31 -13.01 -3.25
N ASP A 10 -0.32 -13.89 -3.40
CA ASP A 10 0.93 -13.88 -2.64
C ASP A 10 1.75 -12.61 -2.94
N SER A 11 1.79 -12.12 -4.18
CA SER A 11 2.46 -10.84 -4.49
C SER A 11 1.82 -9.65 -3.79
N TRP A 12 0.50 -9.67 -3.60
CA TRP A 12 -0.19 -8.67 -2.79
C TRP A 12 0.19 -8.77 -1.31
N ASP A 13 0.24 -9.98 -0.76
CA ASP A 13 0.63 -10.19 0.63
C ASP A 13 2.07 -9.69 0.89
N ARG A 14 3.00 -9.96 -0.04
CA ARG A 14 4.39 -9.47 -0.01
C ARG A 14 4.45 -7.94 -0.03
N GLN A 15 3.73 -7.29 -0.95
CA GLN A 15 3.66 -5.82 -1.00
C GLN A 15 3.14 -5.23 0.32
N ASN A 16 2.13 -5.86 0.93
CA ASN A 16 1.59 -5.42 2.21
C ASN A 16 2.55 -5.62 3.38
N ALA A 17 3.32 -6.70 3.37
CA ALA A 17 4.37 -6.92 4.36
C ALA A 17 5.42 -5.81 4.29
N ILE A 18 5.87 -5.45 3.08
CA ILE A 18 6.80 -4.33 2.86
C ILE A 18 6.24 -3.02 3.40
N LEU A 19 5.00 -2.67 3.02
CA LEU A 19 4.38 -1.43 3.51
C LEU A 19 4.26 -1.42 5.03
N THR A 20 3.91 -2.56 5.64
CA THR A 20 3.80 -2.71 7.09
C THR A 20 5.16 -2.51 7.77
N ASN A 21 6.23 -3.07 7.21
CA ASN A 21 7.59 -2.91 7.73
C ASN A 21 8.02 -1.43 7.68
N VAL A 22 7.77 -0.76 6.54
CA VAL A 22 8.06 0.67 6.38
C VAL A 22 7.26 1.52 7.35
N VAL A 23 5.96 1.26 7.53
CA VAL A 23 5.11 1.99 8.48
C VAL A 23 5.56 1.82 9.93
N ASN A 24 6.04 0.63 10.29
CA ASN A 24 6.55 0.33 11.63
C ASN A 24 7.93 0.93 11.90
N LEU A 25 8.68 1.24 10.84
CA LEU A 25 9.94 1.97 10.93
C LEU A 25 9.75 3.46 11.26
N ILE A 26 8.64 4.08 10.81
CA ILE A 26 8.47 5.53 10.92
C ILE A 26 8.27 5.99 12.37
N GLU A 27 9.20 6.82 12.85
CA GLU A 27 9.10 7.54 14.11
C GLU A 27 8.20 8.80 14.01
N PRO A 28 7.57 9.24 15.12
CA PRO A 28 6.70 10.42 15.12
C PRO A 28 7.35 11.69 14.54
N ASP A 29 8.63 11.91 14.86
CA ASP A 29 9.36 13.12 14.41
C ASP A 29 9.66 13.10 12.90
N TRP A 30 9.53 11.96 12.24
CA TRP A 30 9.83 11.81 10.80
C TRP A 30 8.60 12.01 9.93
N LEU A 31 7.40 12.03 10.50
CA LEU A 31 6.13 12.07 9.75
C LEU A 31 6.04 13.27 8.80
N GLY A 32 6.67 14.39 9.16
CA GLY A 32 6.71 15.62 8.38
C GLY A 32 7.79 15.68 7.29
N PHE A 33 8.70 14.71 7.21
CA PHE A 33 9.77 14.70 6.21
C PHE A 33 9.23 14.59 4.79
N LYS A 34 9.93 15.24 3.86
CA LYS A 34 9.58 15.37 2.45
C LYS A 34 10.81 15.19 1.59
N ILE A 35 10.60 14.85 0.32
CA ILE A 35 11.65 14.87 -0.70
C ILE A 35 12.06 16.32 -1.02
N ALA A 36 11.07 17.21 -1.18
CA ALA A 36 11.25 18.61 -1.50
C ALA A 36 10.06 19.46 -1.03
N ASP A 37 10.21 20.79 -1.06
CA ASP A 37 9.11 21.71 -0.80
C ASP A 37 7.97 21.51 -1.80
N GLY A 38 6.74 21.44 -1.29
CA GLY A 38 5.54 21.18 -2.09
C GLY A 38 5.22 19.69 -2.31
N GLU A 39 6.16 18.78 -2.03
CA GLU A 39 5.91 17.33 -2.06
C GLU A 39 5.12 16.85 -0.83
N LEU A 40 4.56 15.65 -0.94
CA LEU A 40 3.88 14.99 0.17
C LEU A 40 4.87 14.69 1.29
N SER A 41 4.41 14.86 2.54
CA SER A 41 5.13 14.34 3.70
C SER A 41 4.98 12.82 3.79
N ILE A 42 5.82 12.17 4.59
CA ILE A 42 5.72 10.74 4.88
C ILE A 42 4.30 10.36 5.32
N VAL A 43 3.70 11.11 6.25
CA VAL A 43 2.34 10.79 6.71
C VAL A 43 1.30 10.98 5.61
N ASN A 44 1.47 11.98 4.75
CA ASN A 44 0.57 12.18 3.62
C ASN A 44 0.70 11.07 2.55
N HIS A 45 1.90 10.53 2.32
CA HIS A 45 2.08 9.36 1.45
C HIS A 45 1.32 8.14 2.00
N LEU A 46 1.45 7.86 3.30
CA LEU A 46 0.77 6.74 3.94
C LEU A 46 -0.76 6.90 3.92
N GLY A 47 -1.26 8.11 4.22
CA GLY A 47 -2.68 8.43 4.12
C GLY A 47 -3.20 8.28 2.69
N HIS A 48 -2.42 8.71 1.70
CA HIS A 48 -2.79 8.61 0.28
C HIS A 48 -2.87 7.16 -0.20
N ILE A 49 -1.94 6.28 0.22
CA ILE A 49 -2.02 4.85 -0.06
C ILE A 49 -3.36 4.29 0.41
N HIS A 50 -3.73 4.53 1.67
CA HIS A 50 -5.00 4.02 2.20
C HIS A 50 -6.22 4.61 1.48
N GLN A 51 -6.18 5.90 1.17
CA GLN A 51 -7.25 6.56 0.42
C GLN A 51 -7.45 5.96 -0.97
N VAL A 52 -6.37 5.67 -1.69
CA VAL A 52 -6.40 5.03 -3.01
C VAL A 52 -6.98 3.62 -2.92
N ARG A 53 -6.55 2.82 -1.94
CA ARG A 53 -7.13 1.50 -1.65
C ARG A 53 -8.64 1.58 -1.45
N SER A 54 -9.08 2.45 -0.54
CA SER A 54 -10.51 2.64 -0.20
C SER A 54 -11.31 3.09 -1.42
N PHE A 55 -10.81 4.05 -2.18
CA PHE A 55 -11.48 4.56 -3.37
C PHE A 55 -11.65 3.47 -4.44
N PHE A 56 -10.58 2.83 -4.87
CA PHE A 56 -10.68 1.85 -5.95
C PHE A 56 -11.45 0.61 -5.52
N LEU A 57 -11.25 0.11 -4.30
CA LEU A 57 -12.01 -1.03 -3.79
C LEU A 57 -13.52 -0.75 -3.77
N SER A 58 -13.93 0.46 -3.36
CA SER A 58 -15.35 0.84 -3.36
C SER A 58 -15.99 0.86 -4.74
N ASN A 59 -15.19 1.01 -5.81
CA ASN A 59 -15.67 1.00 -7.19
C ASN A 59 -15.70 -0.41 -7.80
N ILE A 60 -14.77 -1.29 -7.44
CA ILE A 60 -14.66 -2.62 -8.05
C ILE A 60 -15.36 -3.72 -7.26
N ALA A 61 -15.46 -3.57 -5.93
CA ALA A 61 -16.00 -4.58 -5.03
C ALA A 61 -16.61 -3.92 -3.77
N PRO A 62 -17.67 -3.11 -3.91
CA PRO A 62 -18.25 -2.33 -2.80
C PRO A 62 -18.70 -3.18 -1.61
N ASN A 63 -19.05 -4.45 -1.81
CA ASN A 63 -19.42 -5.37 -0.74
C ASN A 63 -18.25 -5.76 0.18
N HIS A 64 -17.00 -5.48 -0.23
CA HIS A 64 -15.79 -5.73 0.56
C HIS A 64 -15.31 -4.47 1.31
N MET A 65 -16.15 -3.43 1.43
CA MET A 65 -15.79 -2.21 2.16
C MET A 65 -15.97 -2.31 3.67
N ASP A 66 -16.41 -3.45 4.20
CA ASP A 66 -16.67 -3.62 5.63
C ASP A 66 -15.42 -3.37 6.49
N GLY A 67 -15.59 -2.55 7.52
CA GLY A 67 -14.51 -2.11 8.42
C GLY A 67 -13.51 -1.12 7.84
N ILE A 68 -13.56 -0.77 6.53
CA ILE A 68 -12.71 0.28 5.95
C ILE A 68 -13.31 1.64 6.26
N GLU A 69 -12.62 2.40 7.07
CA GLU A 69 -12.93 3.80 7.32
C GLU A 69 -12.19 4.70 6.34
N LYS A 70 -12.84 5.74 5.82
CA LYS A 70 -12.15 6.70 4.96
C LYS A 70 -11.24 7.57 5.81
N VAL A 71 -9.95 7.54 5.49
CA VAL A 71 -8.91 8.32 6.17
C VAL A 71 -8.60 9.55 5.29
N ALA A 72 -9.53 10.51 5.23
CA ALA A 72 -9.38 11.76 4.48
C ALA A 72 -9.62 12.97 5.38
N ALA A 73 -8.76 13.99 5.27
CA ALA A 73 -8.92 15.25 6.01
C ALA A 73 -10.06 16.10 5.42
N ASP A 74 -10.09 16.22 4.08
CA ASP A 74 -11.18 16.78 3.27
C ASP A 74 -11.08 16.30 1.80
N GLY A 75 -12.17 15.86 1.18
CA GLY A 75 -12.17 15.47 -0.24
C GLY A 75 -11.07 14.46 -0.62
N TRP A 76 -10.09 14.92 -1.43
CA TRP A 76 -8.93 14.15 -1.89
C TRP A 76 -7.64 14.37 -1.07
N SER A 77 -7.70 15.15 0.01
CA SER A 77 -6.56 15.35 0.91
C SER A 77 -6.37 14.13 1.81
N PRO A 78 -5.19 13.48 1.78
CA PRO A 78 -4.93 12.33 2.64
C PRO A 78 -4.89 12.76 4.11
N SER A 79 -5.47 11.96 4.99
CA SER A 79 -5.36 12.20 6.43
C SER A 79 -3.90 12.19 6.90
N THR A 80 -3.66 12.87 8.00
CA THR A 80 -2.37 12.90 8.71
C THR A 80 -2.44 12.22 10.08
N ASP A 81 -3.54 11.55 10.39
CA ASP A 81 -3.69 10.75 11.61
C ASP A 81 -2.97 9.40 11.45
N ILE A 82 -1.72 9.34 11.91
CA ILE A 82 -0.87 8.16 11.75
C ILE A 82 -1.42 6.92 12.46
N ASP A 83 -2.08 7.09 13.61
CA ASP A 83 -2.63 5.96 14.36
C ASP A 83 -3.81 5.36 13.61
N LYS A 84 -4.68 6.21 13.06
CA LYS A 84 -5.78 5.75 12.21
C LYS A 84 -5.27 5.09 10.93
N ILE A 85 -4.23 5.65 10.31
CA ILE A 85 -3.62 5.05 9.12
C ILE A 85 -3.05 3.66 9.44
N LYS A 86 -2.30 3.52 10.54
CA LYS A 86 -1.74 2.25 11.00
C LYS A 86 -2.82 1.20 11.27
N GLU A 87 -3.96 1.61 11.82
CA GLU A 87 -5.12 0.74 12.02
C GLU A 87 -5.74 0.28 10.69
N GLN A 88 -5.91 1.20 9.74
CA GLN A 88 -6.72 0.98 8.54
C GLN A 88 -5.97 0.32 7.37
N LEU A 89 -4.65 0.47 7.29
CA LEU A 89 -3.83 -0.21 6.28
C LEU A 89 -3.99 -1.75 6.28
N PRO A 90 -3.86 -2.46 7.41
CA PRO A 90 -4.05 -3.91 7.42
C PRO A 90 -5.51 -4.34 7.17
N ILE A 91 -6.49 -3.52 7.54
CA ILE A 91 -7.91 -3.79 7.25
C ILE A 91 -8.16 -3.72 5.74
N SER A 92 -7.79 -2.61 5.11
CA SER A 92 -7.92 -2.43 3.66
C SER A 92 -7.12 -3.48 2.86
N ALA A 93 -5.93 -3.86 3.33
CA ALA A 93 -5.13 -4.93 2.73
C ALA A 93 -5.88 -6.26 2.65
N ARG A 94 -6.49 -6.67 3.77
CA ARG A 94 -7.25 -7.93 3.85
C ARG A 94 -8.50 -7.89 2.97
N GLN A 95 -9.24 -6.79 2.99
CA GLN A 95 -10.44 -6.67 2.16
C GLN A 95 -10.12 -6.70 0.67
N ILE A 96 -9.05 -6.03 0.24
CA ILE A 96 -8.58 -6.11 -1.15
C ILE A 96 -8.18 -7.54 -1.49
N ARG A 97 -7.46 -8.22 -0.60
CA ARG A 97 -7.06 -9.62 -0.81
C ARG A 97 -8.27 -10.55 -0.99
N THR A 98 -9.29 -10.39 -0.15
CA THR A 98 -10.53 -11.18 -0.21
C THR A 98 -11.30 -10.90 -1.49
N ALA A 99 -11.51 -9.62 -1.83
CA ALA A 99 -12.16 -9.23 -3.07
C ALA A 99 -11.42 -9.80 -4.29
N MET A 100 -10.09 -9.69 -4.31
CA MET A 100 -9.28 -10.20 -5.41
C MET A 100 -9.33 -11.71 -5.54
N ASN A 101 -9.48 -12.45 -4.44
CA ASN A 101 -9.69 -13.89 -4.53
C ASN A 101 -10.96 -14.23 -5.31
N GLU A 102 -12.05 -13.48 -5.14
CA GLU A 102 -13.29 -13.69 -5.87
C GLU A 102 -13.20 -13.19 -7.32
N LEU A 103 -12.74 -11.95 -7.51
CA LEU A 103 -12.67 -11.32 -8.83
C LEU A 103 -11.75 -12.09 -9.79
N LEU A 104 -10.64 -12.65 -9.31
CA LEU A 104 -9.74 -13.45 -10.13
C LEU A 104 -10.34 -14.79 -10.58
N ASP A 105 -11.28 -15.37 -9.81
CA ASP A 105 -12.00 -16.57 -10.27
C ASP A 105 -13.00 -16.21 -11.38
N GLU A 106 -13.57 -15.00 -11.36
CA GLU A 106 -14.48 -14.54 -12.39
C GLU A 106 -13.77 -14.15 -13.70
N GLY A 107 -12.59 -13.51 -13.60
CA GLY A 107 -11.77 -13.13 -14.77
C GLY A 107 -12.41 -12.11 -15.71
N LYS A 108 -13.38 -11.32 -15.22
CA LYS A 108 -14.10 -10.30 -15.99
C LYS A 108 -13.59 -8.89 -15.71
N PRO A 109 -13.82 -7.92 -16.63
CA PRO A 109 -13.55 -6.51 -16.35
C PRO A 109 -14.23 -6.04 -15.06
N VAL A 110 -13.55 -5.17 -14.30
CA VAL A 110 -14.02 -4.64 -13.01
C VAL A 110 -13.71 -3.14 -12.90
N GLY A 111 -14.74 -2.33 -12.63
CA GLY A 111 -14.62 -0.87 -12.52
C GLY A 111 -13.89 -0.26 -13.72
N PHE A 112 -12.67 0.25 -13.47
CA PHE A 112 -11.81 0.92 -14.45
C PHE A 112 -10.83 -0.01 -15.19
N TYR A 113 -10.88 -1.33 -14.93
CA TYR A 113 -9.86 -2.27 -15.36
C TYR A 113 -10.44 -3.33 -16.28
N ASP A 114 -9.76 -3.59 -17.40
CA ASP A 114 -10.13 -4.63 -18.36
C ASP A 114 -10.00 -6.06 -17.79
N HIS A 115 -9.20 -6.22 -16.72
CA HIS A 115 -9.05 -7.47 -15.99
C HIS A 115 -8.67 -7.21 -14.52
N PRO A 116 -9.09 -8.03 -13.53
CA PRO A 116 -8.81 -7.78 -12.12
C PRO A 116 -7.31 -7.79 -11.77
N VAL A 117 -6.49 -8.50 -12.57
CA VAL A 117 -5.02 -8.45 -12.46
C VAL A 117 -4.48 -7.03 -12.59
N LEU A 118 -5.05 -6.21 -13.48
CA LEU A 118 -4.58 -4.84 -13.71
C LEU A 118 -4.83 -3.96 -12.48
N TYR A 119 -5.92 -4.19 -11.74
CA TYR A 119 -6.14 -3.51 -10.48
C TYR A 119 -5.05 -3.87 -9.46
N LEU A 120 -4.74 -5.16 -9.31
CA LEU A 120 -3.73 -5.60 -8.35
C LEU A 120 -2.34 -5.06 -8.72
N GLN A 121 -1.99 -5.09 -10.00
CA GLN A 121 -0.74 -4.52 -10.51
C GLN A 121 -0.66 -3.02 -10.29
N HIS A 122 -1.77 -2.29 -10.50
CA HIS A 122 -1.84 -0.87 -10.21
C HIS A 122 -1.58 -0.60 -8.73
N MET A 123 -2.24 -1.32 -7.81
CA MET A 123 -2.00 -1.14 -6.36
C MET A 123 -0.55 -1.45 -5.98
N MET A 124 0.02 -2.54 -6.48
CA MET A 124 1.42 -2.89 -6.18
C MET A 124 2.40 -1.83 -6.69
N TRP A 125 2.24 -1.36 -7.93
CA TRP A 125 3.10 -0.31 -8.48
C TRP A 125 2.93 1.01 -7.73
N HIS A 126 1.69 1.41 -7.46
CA HIS A 126 1.37 2.66 -6.76
C HIS A 126 1.99 2.69 -5.37
N GLU A 127 1.84 1.61 -4.62
CA GLU A 127 2.41 1.50 -3.28
C GLU A 127 3.93 1.40 -3.30
N GLY A 128 4.51 0.67 -4.26
CA GLY A 128 5.96 0.63 -4.46
C GLY A 128 6.54 2.01 -4.76
N TRP A 129 5.85 2.82 -5.57
CA TRP A 129 6.24 4.20 -5.85
C TRP A 129 6.23 5.07 -4.58
N HIS A 130 5.17 4.97 -3.77
CA HIS A 130 5.09 5.68 -2.50
C HIS A 130 6.10 5.22 -1.46
N VAL A 131 6.37 3.92 -1.37
CA VAL A 131 7.44 3.38 -0.50
C VAL A 131 8.78 3.96 -0.92
N GLY A 132 9.10 3.95 -2.21
CA GLY A 132 10.33 4.58 -2.73
C GLY A 132 10.43 6.06 -2.38
N ALA A 133 9.32 6.80 -2.47
CA ALA A 133 9.27 8.21 -2.09
C ALA A 133 9.49 8.44 -0.58
N ILE A 134 8.90 7.59 0.27
CA ILE A 134 9.11 7.62 1.72
C ILE A 134 10.57 7.36 2.07
N MET A 135 11.18 6.32 1.49
CA MET A 135 12.60 5.98 1.70
C MET A 135 13.52 7.12 1.23
N ALA A 136 13.20 7.76 0.11
CA ALA A 136 13.93 8.93 -0.37
C ALA A 136 13.80 10.12 0.58
N ALA A 137 12.60 10.39 1.11
CA ALA A 137 12.38 11.44 2.10
C ALA A 137 13.18 11.18 3.38
N LEU A 138 13.21 9.94 3.88
CA LEU A 138 14.04 9.56 5.03
C LEU A 138 15.54 9.83 4.77
N ARG A 139 16.07 9.33 3.65
CA ARG A 139 17.48 9.53 3.26
C ARG A 139 17.85 11.01 3.16
N LEU A 140 17.03 11.81 2.49
CA LEU A 140 17.29 13.25 2.31
C LEU A 140 17.23 14.04 3.61
N ASN A 141 16.54 13.52 4.63
CA ASN A 141 16.47 14.12 5.96
C ASN A 141 17.47 13.48 6.95
N GLY A 142 18.46 12.71 6.46
CA GLY A 142 19.56 12.16 7.27
C GLY A 142 19.26 10.82 7.95
N HIS A 143 18.16 10.16 7.57
CA HIS A 143 17.72 8.87 8.11
C HIS A 143 17.82 7.78 7.03
N ASP A 144 19.02 7.56 6.50
CA ASP A 144 19.22 6.48 5.53
C ASP A 144 19.09 5.11 6.18
N MET A 145 18.40 4.19 5.52
CA MET A 145 18.19 2.85 6.07
C MET A 145 19.36 1.93 5.72
N PRO A 146 19.94 1.25 6.71
CA PRO A 146 21.02 0.32 6.46
C PRO A 146 20.52 -0.90 5.66
N GLU A 147 21.40 -1.49 4.86
CA GLU A 147 21.09 -2.68 4.05
C GLU A 147 20.58 -3.84 4.92
N GLU A 148 21.12 -3.98 6.13
CA GLU A 148 20.70 -4.98 7.12
C GLU A 148 19.22 -4.81 7.54
N TRP A 149 18.67 -3.62 7.38
CA TRP A 149 17.24 -3.38 7.52
C TRP A 149 16.51 -3.52 6.18
N GLU A 150 16.98 -2.90 5.10
CA GLU A 150 16.27 -2.89 3.80
C GLU A 150 16.11 -4.29 3.21
N GLU A 151 17.13 -5.14 3.26
CA GLU A 151 17.09 -6.45 2.64
C GLU A 151 15.98 -7.35 3.21
N PRO A 152 15.92 -7.65 4.52
CA PRO A 152 14.85 -8.50 5.06
C PRO A 152 13.47 -7.83 5.07
N ASN A 153 13.39 -6.49 5.05
CA ASN A 153 12.12 -5.76 5.19
C ASN A 153 11.49 -5.35 3.86
N ILE A 154 12.27 -5.23 2.79
CA ILE A 154 11.82 -4.79 1.47
C ILE A 154 12.14 -5.86 0.41
N TRP A 155 13.42 -6.17 0.23
CA TRP A 155 13.87 -6.89 -0.97
C TRP A 155 13.62 -8.39 -0.90
N ALA A 156 13.91 -9.04 0.23
CA ALA A 156 13.70 -10.48 0.44
C ALA A 156 12.22 -10.92 0.32
N HIS A 157 11.28 -9.96 0.40
CA HIS A 157 9.87 -10.23 0.09
C HIS A 157 9.63 -10.48 -1.39
N TRP A 158 10.45 -9.94 -2.30
CA TRP A 158 10.27 -10.11 -3.74
C TRP A 158 11.16 -11.17 -4.35
N ARG A 159 12.37 -11.35 -3.81
CA ARG A 159 13.38 -12.25 -4.37
C ARG A 159 13.88 -13.21 -3.30
N THR A 160 14.10 -14.45 -3.71
CA THR A 160 14.86 -15.42 -2.93
C THR A 160 16.32 -15.32 -3.36
N GLU A 161 17.18 -14.80 -2.51
CA GLU A 161 18.62 -14.91 -2.72
C GLU A 161 19.15 -16.16 -2.04
N SER A 162 19.95 -16.93 -2.79
CA SER A 162 20.67 -18.12 -2.33
C SER A 162 22.09 -17.78 -1.93
#